data_AF-A0A2X1H8C1-F1
#
_entry.id   AF-A0A2X1H8C1-F1
#
_cell.length_a   1.000
_cell.length_b   1.000
_cell.length_c   1.000
_cell.angle_alpha   90.00
_cell.angle_beta   90.00
_cell.angle_gamma   90.00
#
_symmetry.space_group_name_H-M   'P 1'
#
loop_
_entity.id
_entity.type
_entity.pdbx_description
1 polymer ?
#
loop_
_entity_poly.entity_id
_entity_poly.type
_entity_poly.pdbx_seq_one_letter_code
_entity_poly.pdbx_strand_id
1 'polypeptide(L)'
;MQLRRLIEGIFERADKADAHEFSFEGHPNNTTETHLQTLYDLGFRRVSYGVQDYSTKVQKAIHRIQPFENVQRVTQQARAIGYTL
;
A
#
# COMPACT_ATOMS: atom_id res chain seq x y z
N MET A 1 -10.38 -1.81 10.10
CA MET A 1 -10.92 -0.79 11.04
C MET A 1 -9.97 0.38 11.30
N GLN A 2 -8.69 0.17 11.66
CA GLN A 2 -7.81 1.28 12.05
C GLN A 2 -7.50 2.28 10.93
N LEU A 3 -7.24 1.82 9.69
CA LEU A 3 -6.98 2.70 8.54
C LEU A 3 -8.19 3.60 8.22
N ARG A 4 -9.39 3.02 8.20
CA ARG A 4 -10.64 3.77 8.02
C ARG A 4 -10.81 4.84 9.09
N ARG A 5 -10.69 4.46 10.37
CA ARG A 5 -10.78 5.38 11.50
C ARG A 5 -9.77 6.54 11.39
N LEU A 6 -8.53 6.23 11.00
CA LEU A 6 -7.48 7.24 10.82
C LEU A 6 -7.85 8.26 9.74
N ILE A 7 -8.23 7.78 8.55
CA ILE A 7 -8.50 8.66 7.41
C ILE A 7 -9.79 9.46 7.62
N GLU A 8 -10.87 8.82 8.07
CA GLU A 8 -12.13 9.52 8.38
C GLU A 8 -11.91 10.56 9.48
N GLY A 9 -11.17 10.22 10.54
CA GLY A 9 -10.87 11.16 11.63
C GLY A 9 -10.02 12.37 11.21
N ILE A 10 -9.14 12.25 10.20
CA ILE A 10 -8.42 13.41 9.64
C ILE A 10 -9.42 14.37 8.96
N PHE A 11 -10.36 13.83 8.19
CA PHE A 11 -11.33 14.63 7.42
C PHE A 11 -12.54 15.09 8.24
N GLU A 12 -12.62 14.77 9.53
CA GLU A 12 -13.54 15.46 10.46
C GLU A 12 -13.16 16.93 10.68
N ARG A 13 -11.89 17.30 10.45
CA ARG A 13 -11.36 18.65 10.73
C ARG A 13 -10.62 19.29 9.55
N ALA A 14 -10.50 18.57 8.44
CA ALA A 14 -9.79 19.03 7.25
C ALA A 14 -10.66 18.80 6.03
N ASP A 15 -10.62 19.74 5.09
CA ASP A 15 -11.28 19.58 3.80
C ASP A 15 -10.34 18.91 2.80
N LYS A 16 -10.91 18.08 1.92
CA LYS A 16 -10.18 17.55 0.76
C LYS A 16 -10.12 18.64 -0.30
N ALA A 17 -8.95 18.86 -0.89
CA ALA A 17 -8.84 19.69 -2.09
C ALA A 17 -9.61 19.04 -3.25
N ASP A 18 -10.22 19.86 -4.13
CA ASP A 18 -11.05 19.37 -5.24
C ASP A 18 -10.29 18.42 -6.17
N ALA A 19 -9.01 18.69 -6.41
CA ALA A 19 -8.11 17.89 -7.25
C ALA A 19 -7.01 17.21 -6.42
N HIS A 20 -7.40 16.43 -5.40
CA HIS A 20 -6.45 15.67 -4.58
C HIS A 20 -6.10 14.31 -5.19
N GLU A 21 -4.89 13.83 -4.89
CA GLU A 21 -4.47 12.46 -5.16
C GLU A 21 -4.04 11.81 -3.85
N PHE A 22 -4.62 10.65 -3.53
CA PHE A 22 -4.22 9.86 -2.38
C PHE A 22 -3.37 8.66 -2.79
N SER A 23 -2.20 8.57 -2.16
CA SER A 23 -1.26 7.48 -2.30
C SER A 23 -0.72 7.03 -0.96
N PHE A 24 -0.30 5.77 -0.86
CA PHE A 24 0.34 5.25 0.34
C PHE A 24 1.50 4.30 0.00
N GLU A 25 2.38 4.09 0.97
CA GLU A 25 3.48 3.13 0.87
C GLU A 25 3.12 1.83 1.58
N GLY A 26 3.21 0.72 0.85
CA GLY A 26 2.97 -0.62 1.37
C GLY A 26 4.27 -1.40 1.50
N HIS A 27 4.39 -2.19 2.57
CA HIS A 27 5.40 -3.25 2.63
C HIS A 27 4.78 -4.54 2.06
N PRO A 28 5.39 -5.20 1.05
CA PRO A 28 4.84 -6.43 0.44
C PRO A 28 4.52 -7.56 1.41
N ASN A 29 5.36 -7.73 2.45
CA ASN A 29 5.11 -8.74 3.50
C ASN A 29 3.91 -8.44 4.42
N ASN A 30 3.46 -7.17 4.52
CA ASN A 30 2.43 -6.77 5.49
C ASN A 30 1.13 -6.30 4.82
N THR A 31 1.18 -5.98 3.53
CA THR A 31 0.03 -5.46 2.82
C THR A 31 -0.92 -6.61 2.48
N THR A 32 -2.14 -6.51 3.01
CA THR A 32 -3.23 -7.46 2.78
C THR A 32 -4.24 -6.86 1.81
N GLU A 33 -5.06 -7.72 1.21
CA GLU A 33 -6.14 -7.30 0.33
C GLU A 33 -7.15 -6.41 1.05
N THR A 34 -7.45 -6.69 2.32
CA THR A 34 -8.33 -5.85 3.14
C THR A 34 -7.76 -4.44 3.34
N HIS A 35 -6.44 -4.29 3.50
CA HIS A 35 -5.81 -2.96 3.56
C HIS A 35 -6.03 -2.20 2.25
N LEU A 36 -5.79 -2.87 1.11
CA LEU A 36 -5.97 -2.29 -0.21
C LEU A 36 -7.42 -1.88 -0.45
N GLN A 37 -8.39 -2.79 -0.22
CA GLN A 37 -9.79 -2.48 -0.42
C GLN A 37 -10.24 -1.32 0.48
N THR A 38 -9.85 -1.34 1.76
CA THR A 38 -10.22 -0.27 2.70
C THR A 38 -9.71 1.10 2.23
N LEU A 39 -8.46 1.19 1.78
CA LEU A 39 -7.89 2.46 1.31
C LEU A 39 -8.46 2.88 -0.04
N TYR A 40 -8.77 1.94 -0.92
CA TYR A 40 -9.42 2.21 -2.20
C TYR A 40 -10.81 2.83 -2.00
N ASP A 41 -11.61 2.27 -1.08
CA ASP A 41 -12.93 2.78 -0.71
C ASP A 41 -12.86 4.20 -0.13
N LEU A 42 -11.71 4.57 0.47
CA LEU A 42 -11.46 5.89 1.06
C LEU A 42 -10.91 6.92 0.05
N GLY A 43 -10.70 6.50 -1.20
CA GLY A 43 -10.26 7.38 -2.30
C GLY A 43 -8.80 7.24 -2.70
N PHE A 44 -8.03 6.32 -2.11
CA PHE A 44 -6.65 6.07 -2.56
C PHE A 44 -6.64 5.40 -3.94
N ARG A 45 -5.77 5.88 -4.82
CA ARG A 45 -5.64 5.35 -6.19
C ARG A 45 -4.23 4.90 -6.53
N ARG A 46 -3.21 5.35 -5.80
CA ARG A 46 -1.81 4.95 -6.01
C ARG A 46 -1.23 4.22 -4.80
N VAL A 47 -0.41 3.20 -5.05
CA VAL A 47 0.33 2.48 -4.00
C VAL A 47 1.76 2.25 -4.47
N SER A 48 2.73 2.51 -3.58
CA SER A 48 4.15 2.22 -3.82
C SER A 48 4.61 1.08 -2.93
N TYR A 49 5.39 0.14 -3.49
CA TYR A 49 5.95 -0.99 -2.76
C TYR A 49 7.48 -0.91 -2.66
N GLY A 50 8.01 -0.95 -1.45
CA GLY A 50 9.46 -0.99 -1.24
C GLY A 50 10.06 -2.37 -1.57
N VAL A 51 10.60 -2.54 -2.78
CA VAL A 51 11.25 -3.80 -3.22
C VAL A 51 12.70 -3.92 -2.73
N GLN A 52 13.45 -2.82 -2.74
CA GLN A 52 14.88 -2.76 -2.42
C GLN A 52 15.77 -3.57 -3.38
N ASP A 53 15.84 -4.89 -3.21
CA ASP A 53 16.65 -5.81 -4.02
C ASP A 53 16.10 -7.25 -3.88
N TYR A 54 16.22 -8.07 -4.91
CA TYR A 54 15.82 -9.50 -4.90
C TYR A 54 16.96 -10.44 -4.52
N SER A 55 18.19 -9.95 -4.45
CA SER A 55 19.37 -10.72 -4.02
C SER A 55 19.23 -11.14 -2.56
N THR A 56 19.18 -12.44 -2.33
CA THR A 56 19.14 -13.01 -0.98
C THR A 56 20.35 -12.57 -0.14
N LYS A 57 21.51 -12.32 -0.76
CA LYS A 57 22.70 -11.80 -0.05
C LYS A 57 22.46 -10.38 0.46
N VAL A 58 21.91 -9.50 -0.39
CA VAL A 58 21.60 -8.11 -0.02
C VAL A 58 20.50 -8.10 1.05
N GLN A 59 19.41 -8.84 0.83
CA GLN A 59 18.29 -8.93 1.77
C GLN A 59 18.73 -9.41 3.17
N LYS A 60 19.63 -10.42 3.23
CA LYS A 60 20.21 -10.88 4.50
C LYS A 60 21.05 -9.79 5.17
N ALA A 61 21.88 -9.09 4.40
CA ALA A 61 22.75 -8.03 4.92
C ALA A 61 21.96 -6.86 5.52
N ILE A 62 20.78 -6.55 4.99
CA ILE A 62 19.90 -5.47 5.50
C ILE A 62 18.77 -5.97 6.41
N HIS A 63 18.78 -7.26 6.79
CA HIS A 63 17.73 -7.90 7.61
C HIS A 63 16.31 -7.72 7.06
N ARG A 64 16.14 -7.78 5.74
CA ARG A 64 14.86 -7.58 5.05
C ARG A 64 14.58 -8.69 4.04
N ILE A 65 14.22 -9.87 4.55
CA ILE A 65 13.82 -10.99 3.69
C ILE A 65 12.44 -10.70 3.10
N GLN A 66 12.40 -10.57 1.78
CA GLN A 66 11.18 -10.26 1.04
C GLN A 66 11.12 -11.14 -0.21
N PRO A 67 10.34 -12.24 -0.15
CA PRO A 67 10.12 -13.10 -1.29
C PRO A 67 9.50 -12.33 -2.47
N PHE A 68 9.92 -12.66 -3.69
CA PHE A 68 9.38 -12.06 -4.91
C PHE A 68 7.86 -12.30 -5.02
N GLU A 69 7.41 -13.48 -4.60
CA GLU A 69 6.02 -13.91 -4.61
C GLU A 69 5.13 -12.98 -3.78
N ASN A 70 5.65 -12.43 -2.67
CA ASN A 70 4.92 -11.44 -1.88
C ASN A 70 4.74 -10.13 -2.65
N VAL A 71 5.79 -9.68 -3.35
CA VAL A 71 5.73 -8.48 -4.20
C VAL A 71 4.74 -8.69 -5.34
N GLN A 72 4.81 -9.84 -6.02
CA GLN A 72 3.92 -10.20 -7.10
C GLN A 72 2.45 -10.24 -6.62
N ARG A 73 2.18 -10.92 -5.51
CA ARG A 73 0.84 -11.04 -4.92
C ARG A 73 0.23 -9.66 -4.64
N VAL A 74 0.92 -8.79 -3.90
CA VAL A 74 0.34 -7.48 -3.54
C VAL A 74 0.16 -6.59 -4.77
N THR A 75 1.07 -6.68 -5.74
CA THR A 75 0.99 -5.94 -7.01
C THR A 75 -0.24 -6.36 -7.82
N GLN A 76 -0.50 -7.67 -7.91
CA GLN A 76 -1.66 -8.21 -8.62
C GLN A 76 -2.96 -7.86 -7.91
N GLN A 77 -3.02 -7.98 -6.58
CA GLN A 77 -4.19 -7.58 -5.79
C GLN A 77 -4.51 -6.09 -5.96
N ALA A 78 -3.51 -5.22 -5.89
CA ALA A 78 -3.69 -3.79 -6.10
C ALA A 78 -4.25 -3.47 -7.49
N ARG A 79 -3.71 -4.09 -8.55
CA ARG A 79 -4.21 -3.94 -9.92
C ARG A 79 -5.65 -4.44 -10.07
N ALA A 80 -5.98 -5.59 -9.48
CA ALA A 80 -7.32 -6.16 -9.54
C ALA A 80 -8.38 -5.26 -8.88
N ILE A 81 -8.02 -4.58 -7.79
CA ILE A 81 -8.89 -3.62 -7.10
C ILE A 81 -9.03 -2.31 -7.89
N GLY A 82 -8.06 -1.98 -8.75
CA GLY A 82 -8.09 -0.80 -9.61
C GLY A 82 -7.11 0.31 -9.22
N TYR A 83 -6.05 0.00 -8.46
CA TYR A 83 -4.95 0.92 -8.22
C TYR A 83 -4.15 1.18 -9.50
N THR A 84 -3.75 2.43 -9.71
CA THR A 84 -2.72 2.84 -10.66
C THR A 84 -1.37 2.74 -9.94
N LEU A 85 -0.52 1.79 -10.36
CA LEU A 85 0.81 1.56 -9.78
C LEU A 85 1.85 2.55 -10.31
#